data_AF-A0A2B7GNV0-F1
#
_entry.id   AF-A0A2B7GNV0-F1
#
_cell.length_a   1.000
_cell.length_b   1.000
_cell.length_c   1.000
_cell.angle_alpha   90.00
_cell.angle_beta   90.00
_cell.angle_gamma   90.00
#
_symmetry.space_group_name_H-M   'P 1'
#
loop_
_entity.id
_entity.type
_entity.pdbx_description
1 polymer ?
#
loop_
_entity_poly.entity_id
_entity_poly.type
_entity_poly.pdbx_seq_one_letter_code
_entity_poly.pdbx_strand_id
1 'polypeptide(L)'
;MSGRNETSETEAMDRDERDGFAADGGVVAATSTTATPRGDIQQPSVGDEDHQEDSDPRTERARTEEMDVSLLRKGGVYEVQSASGNTYEVDVASKTCTCPDFTKRQPSGGCKHLRRVDIEIRRGSVPRPDGRLPARVGVAEQLAEAVHDLDREIEEREAKRRELQTAMQVLEEYSN
;
A
#
# COMPACT_ATOMS: atom_id res chain seq x y z
N MET A 1 -33.62 -25.48 45.43
CA MET A 1 -33.28 -24.08 45.12
C MET A 1 -32.02 -24.15 44.28
N SER A 2 -32.16 -24.19 42.96
CA SER A 2 -32.09 -23.02 42.06
C SER A 2 -30.63 -22.52 41.99
N GLY A 3 -29.96 -22.43 40.85
CA GLY A 3 -30.50 -22.32 39.51
C GLY A 3 -29.50 -22.71 38.41
N ARG A 4 -30.10 -22.89 37.24
CA ARG A 4 -29.48 -22.95 35.91
C ARG A 4 -28.73 -21.66 35.65
N ASN A 5 -27.59 -21.75 34.97
CA ASN A 5 -27.14 -20.64 34.15
C ASN A 5 -26.88 -21.16 32.73
N GLU A 6 -27.83 -20.79 31.88
CA GLU A 6 -27.85 -20.90 30.43
C GLU A 6 -27.03 -19.75 29.86
N THR A 7 -26.03 -20.06 29.04
CA THR A 7 -25.35 -19.12 28.12
C THR A 7 -24.76 -19.96 27.00
N SER A 8 -24.87 -19.69 25.70
CA SER A 8 -25.64 -18.77 24.87
C SER A 8 -25.41 -19.36 23.48
N GLU A 9 -26.45 -19.87 22.83
CA GLU A 9 -26.37 -20.39 21.47
C GLU A 9 -26.17 -19.22 20.50
N THR A 10 -25.06 -19.21 19.77
CA THR A 10 -24.79 -18.25 18.70
C THR A 10 -25.39 -18.79 17.41
N GLU A 11 -26.56 -18.27 17.04
CA GLU A 11 -27.21 -18.55 15.76
C GLU A 11 -26.47 -17.86 14.62
N ALA A 12 -26.07 -18.67 13.64
CA ALA A 12 -25.56 -18.24 12.35
C ALA A 12 -26.72 -17.62 11.53
N MET A 13 -26.51 -16.40 11.03
CA MET A 13 -27.35 -15.82 9.99
C MET A 13 -26.50 -15.54 8.77
N ASP A 14 -26.67 -16.45 7.81
CA ASP A 14 -26.22 -16.41 6.43
C ASP A 14 -27.03 -15.35 5.66
N ARG A 15 -26.36 -14.41 4.99
CA ARG A 15 -26.99 -13.43 4.10
C ARG A 15 -26.02 -13.03 2.99
N ASP A 16 -25.92 -13.91 1.99
CA ASP A 16 -25.59 -13.57 0.62
C ASP A 16 -26.73 -12.74 0.02
N GLU A 17 -26.47 -11.50 -0.42
CA GLU A 17 -27.31 -10.84 -1.43
C GLU A 17 -26.70 -9.51 -1.97
N ARG A 18 -26.64 -9.45 -3.31
CA ARG A 18 -26.73 -8.29 -4.23
C ARG A 18 -25.45 -7.67 -4.79
N ASP A 19 -25.06 -8.22 -5.94
CA ASP A 19 -25.03 -7.58 -7.27
C ASP A 19 -24.94 -6.03 -7.34
N GLY A 20 -23.85 -5.56 -7.93
CA GLY A 20 -23.65 -4.15 -8.30
C GLY A 20 -22.63 -4.00 -9.44
N PHE A 21 -23.01 -4.38 -10.66
CA PHE A 21 -22.41 -3.95 -11.93
C PHE A 21 -23.56 -3.41 -12.79
N ALA A 22 -23.46 -2.40 -13.65
CA ALA A 22 -22.46 -1.43 -14.05
C ALA A 22 -23.25 -0.31 -14.77
N ALA A 23 -22.65 0.87 -14.93
CA ALA A 23 -23.18 1.90 -15.81
C ALA A 23 -22.12 2.26 -16.85
N ASP A 24 -22.60 2.47 -18.10
CA ASP A 24 -21.96 3.19 -19.20
C ASP A 24 -20.84 2.40 -19.91
N GLY A 25 -20.84 2.12 -21.21
CA GLY A 25 -21.51 2.69 -22.38
C GLY A 25 -20.48 2.61 -23.53
N GLY A 26 -20.83 2.05 -24.68
CA GLY A 26 -19.87 1.99 -25.80
C GLY A 26 -20.33 1.17 -27.00
N VAL A 27 -20.73 1.88 -28.06
CA VAL A 27 -21.16 1.37 -29.36
C VAL A 27 -19.99 0.93 -30.24
N VAL A 28 -20.18 -0.10 -31.09
CA VAL A 28 -19.87 -0.09 -32.53
C VAL A 28 -20.51 -1.31 -33.23
N ALA A 29 -20.97 -1.10 -34.46
CA ALA A 29 -21.61 -2.07 -35.33
C ALA A 29 -20.59 -2.82 -36.21
N ALA A 30 -20.89 -4.08 -36.55
CA ALA A 30 -21.11 -4.57 -37.93
C ALA A 30 -20.79 -6.07 -38.14
N THR A 31 -21.83 -6.79 -38.58
CA THR A 31 -21.89 -7.90 -39.57
C THR A 31 -21.04 -9.18 -39.44
N SER A 32 -21.78 -10.30 -39.44
CA SER A 32 -21.44 -11.71 -39.77
C SER A 32 -20.50 -11.85 -40.98
N THR A 33 -19.68 -12.90 -41.18
CA THR A 33 -20.04 -14.32 -41.35
C THR A 33 -18.77 -15.19 -41.58
N THR A 34 -18.79 -16.46 -41.13
CA THR A 34 -18.18 -17.71 -41.68
C THR A 34 -16.65 -17.98 -41.78
N ALA A 35 -16.26 -19.04 -41.05
CA ALA A 35 -15.53 -20.27 -41.45
C ALA A 35 -14.01 -20.31 -41.78
N THR A 36 -13.34 -21.22 -41.05
CA THR A 36 -11.98 -21.85 -41.04
C THR A 36 -11.48 -22.43 -42.39
N PRO A 37 -10.26 -23.02 -42.58
CA PRO A 37 -9.09 -23.24 -41.68
C PRO A 37 -7.67 -23.11 -42.33
N ARG A 38 -6.63 -23.40 -41.51
CA ARG A 38 -5.27 -23.95 -41.79
C ARG A 38 -4.08 -22.99 -41.63
N GLY A 39 -3.08 -23.48 -40.89
CA GLY A 39 -1.69 -23.01 -40.97
C GLY A 39 -0.96 -23.10 -39.65
N ASP A 40 -0.39 -24.26 -39.34
CA ASP A 40 0.60 -24.46 -38.29
C ASP A 40 1.75 -23.45 -38.41
N ILE A 41 2.09 -22.75 -37.31
CA ILE A 41 3.45 -22.45 -36.86
C ILE A 41 3.34 -22.23 -35.34
N GLN A 42 3.75 -23.24 -34.59
CA GLN A 42 4.05 -23.13 -33.16
C GLN A 42 5.34 -22.31 -33.03
N GLN A 43 5.25 -21.03 -32.67
CA GLN A 43 6.40 -20.33 -32.11
C GLN A 43 6.47 -20.66 -30.60
N PRO A 44 7.64 -21.07 -30.08
CA PRO A 44 7.85 -21.18 -28.65
C PRO A 44 7.86 -19.75 -28.08
N SER A 45 6.80 -19.38 -27.37
CA SER A 45 6.83 -18.20 -26.51
C SER A 45 7.85 -18.48 -25.41
N VAL A 46 9.03 -17.91 -25.58
CA VAL A 46 10.04 -17.71 -24.54
C VAL A 46 9.33 -17.22 -23.28
N GLY A 47 9.56 -17.91 -22.17
CA GLY A 47 8.83 -17.68 -20.94
C GLY A 47 8.95 -16.23 -20.50
N ASP A 48 7.80 -15.58 -20.33
CA ASP A 48 7.62 -14.48 -19.40
C ASP A 48 7.77 -15.04 -17.97
N GLU A 49 8.99 -15.48 -17.62
CA GLU A 49 9.40 -15.81 -16.25
C GLU A 49 9.95 -14.55 -15.58
N ASP A 50 9.17 -13.47 -15.61
CA ASP A 50 9.45 -12.35 -14.73
C ASP A 50 8.14 -11.60 -14.45
N HIS A 51 7.87 -11.36 -13.17
CA HIS A 51 6.79 -10.51 -12.65
C HIS A 51 5.46 -11.16 -12.22
N GLN A 52 5.49 -12.37 -11.64
CA GLN A 52 4.42 -12.88 -10.78
C GLN A 52 4.70 -12.75 -9.27
N GLU A 53 5.70 -11.96 -8.86
CA GLU A 53 6.07 -11.85 -7.45
C GLU A 53 5.16 -10.92 -6.63
N ASP A 54 4.47 -9.97 -7.26
CA ASP A 54 3.71 -8.93 -6.53
C ASP A 54 2.31 -9.38 -6.09
N SER A 55 1.83 -10.54 -6.57
CA SER A 55 0.51 -11.10 -6.23
C SER A 55 0.56 -12.50 -5.57
N ASP A 56 1.73 -13.02 -5.19
CA ASP A 56 1.80 -14.25 -4.38
C ASP A 56 1.15 -13.97 -3.01
N PRO A 57 0.26 -14.86 -2.50
CA PRO A 57 -0.26 -14.83 -1.13
C PRO A 57 0.80 -14.53 -0.05
N ARG A 58 2.08 -14.88 -0.26
CA ARG A 58 3.19 -14.54 0.63
C ARG A 58 3.56 -13.07 0.63
N THR A 59 3.51 -12.41 -0.53
CA THR A 59 3.73 -10.96 -0.64
C THR A 59 2.61 -10.23 0.07
N GLU A 60 1.37 -10.71 -0.05
CA GLU A 60 0.23 -10.16 0.68
C GLU A 60 0.39 -10.32 2.19
N ARG A 61 0.70 -11.52 2.70
CA ARG A 61 0.97 -11.73 4.14
C ARG A 61 2.15 -10.91 4.63
N ALA A 62 3.20 -10.81 3.81
CA ALA A 62 4.31 -9.93 4.09
C ALA A 62 3.91 -8.44 4.09
N ARG A 63 2.75 -8.02 3.58
CA ARG A 63 2.23 -6.66 3.71
C ARG A 63 1.28 -6.49 4.89
N THR A 64 0.48 -7.51 5.21
CA THR A 64 -0.65 -7.40 6.13
C THR A 64 -0.37 -7.90 7.55
N GLU A 65 0.49 -8.89 7.74
CA GLU A 65 0.79 -9.41 9.07
C GLU A 65 1.57 -8.39 9.92
N GLU A 66 1.35 -8.40 11.23
CA GLU A 66 2.15 -7.57 12.14
C GLU A 66 3.57 -8.13 12.20
N MET A 67 4.54 -7.33 11.80
CA MET A 67 5.96 -7.68 11.85
C MET A 67 6.75 -6.40 12.08
N ASP A 68 7.68 -6.44 13.02
CA ASP A 68 8.61 -5.35 13.29
C ASP A 68 9.98 -5.68 12.70
N VAL A 69 10.58 -4.73 11.99
CA VAL A 69 11.86 -4.91 11.32
C VAL A 69 12.84 -3.85 11.80
N SER A 70 14.02 -4.31 12.19
CA SER A 70 15.11 -3.42 12.58
C SER A 70 16.42 -3.83 11.92
N LEU A 71 17.28 -2.85 11.63
CA LEU A 71 18.62 -3.14 11.11
C LEU A 71 19.50 -3.62 12.28
N LEU A 72 19.87 -4.90 12.24
CA LEU A 72 20.71 -5.51 13.27
C LEU A 72 22.19 -5.16 13.07
N ARG A 73 22.69 -5.27 11.83
CA ARG A 73 24.07 -4.92 11.49
C ARG A 73 24.18 -4.23 10.13
N LYS A 74 25.06 -3.23 10.05
CA LYS A 74 25.49 -2.64 8.78
C LYS A 74 26.03 -3.75 7.86
N GLY A 75 25.69 -3.68 6.58
CA GLY A 75 25.92 -4.77 5.64
C GLY A 75 24.65 -5.52 5.25
N GLY A 76 23.49 -5.13 5.79
CA GLY A 76 22.19 -5.63 5.34
C GLY A 76 21.66 -6.84 6.12
N VAL A 77 22.05 -6.98 7.39
CA VAL A 77 21.44 -7.97 8.29
C VAL A 77 20.35 -7.29 9.10
N TYR A 78 19.13 -7.77 8.94
CA TYR A 78 17.92 -7.26 9.58
C TYR A 78 17.39 -8.30 10.56
N GLU A 79 16.85 -7.81 11.67
CA GLU A 79 16.06 -8.59 12.60
C GLU A 79 14.57 -8.38 12.26
N VAL A 80 13.80 -9.46 12.23
CA VAL A 80 12.37 -9.43 11.98
C VAL A 80 11.65 -10.15 13.10
N GLN A 81 10.89 -9.39 13.89
CA GLN A 81 9.99 -9.93 14.90
C GLN A 81 8.63 -10.19 14.23
N SER A 82 8.20 -11.45 14.26
CA SER A 82 6.93 -11.87 13.68
C SER A 82 5.76 -11.67 14.66
N ALA A 83 4.53 -11.60 14.15
CA ALA A 83 3.30 -11.62 14.97
C ALA A 83 3.24 -12.78 15.99
N SER A 84 3.91 -13.89 15.71
CA SER A 84 4.00 -15.03 16.64
C SER A 84 4.98 -14.82 17.82
N GLY A 85 5.64 -13.67 17.91
CA GLY A 85 6.68 -13.38 18.92
C GLY A 85 8.03 -14.02 18.63
N ASN A 86 8.21 -14.65 17.46
CA ASN A 86 9.49 -15.22 17.04
C ASN A 86 10.31 -14.19 16.28
N THR A 87 11.61 -14.17 16.55
CA THR A 87 12.59 -13.29 15.90
C THR A 87 13.44 -14.07 14.90
N TYR A 88 13.61 -13.51 13.71
CA TYR A 88 14.42 -14.09 12.63
C TYR A 88 15.44 -13.10 12.10
N GLU A 89 16.61 -13.58 11.72
CA GLU A 89 17.62 -12.79 11.01
C GLU A 89 17.42 -12.95 9.51
N VAL A 90 17.48 -11.84 8.79
CA VAL A 90 17.34 -11.75 7.35
C VAL A 90 18.56 -11.03 6.80
N ASP A 91 19.32 -11.70 5.95
CA ASP A 91 20.42 -11.09 5.21
C ASP A 91 19.95 -10.83 3.77
N VAL A 92 19.72 -9.55 3.45
CA VAL A 92 19.28 -9.13 2.11
C VAL A 92 20.39 -9.21 1.07
N ALA A 93 21.67 -9.17 1.48
CA ALA A 93 22.80 -9.27 0.57
C ALA A 93 22.96 -10.71 0.07
N SER A 94 22.87 -11.69 0.98
CA SER A 94 22.86 -13.12 0.62
C SER A 94 21.49 -13.67 0.25
N LYS A 95 20.41 -12.87 0.41
CA LYS A 95 19.00 -13.27 0.26
C LYS A 95 18.64 -14.48 1.12
N THR A 96 19.13 -14.51 2.36
CA THR A 96 18.87 -15.61 3.30
C THR A 96 18.01 -15.18 4.50
N CYS A 97 17.34 -16.14 5.11
CA CYS A 97 16.56 -15.93 6.32
C CYS A 97 16.67 -17.15 7.25
N THR A 98 16.73 -16.92 8.57
CA THR A 98 16.78 -17.99 9.57
C THR A 98 15.44 -18.66 9.85
N CYS A 99 14.36 -18.25 9.18
CA CYS A 99 13.04 -18.81 9.43
C CYS A 99 12.87 -20.24 8.87
N PRO A 100 12.03 -21.09 9.50
CA PRO A 100 11.80 -22.45 9.03
C PRO A 100 11.18 -22.55 7.63
N ASP A 101 10.44 -21.52 7.19
CA ASP A 101 9.82 -21.47 5.87
C ASP A 101 10.87 -21.31 4.76
N PHE A 102 11.95 -20.57 5.04
CA PHE A 102 13.03 -20.37 4.09
C PHE A 102 13.78 -21.67 3.78
N THR A 103 14.16 -22.44 4.82
CA THR A 103 14.83 -23.73 4.66
C THR A 103 14.01 -24.73 3.84
N LYS A 104 12.68 -24.68 3.94
CA LYS A 104 11.78 -25.61 3.25
C LYS A 104 11.53 -25.27 1.78
N ARG A 105 11.83 -24.04 1.35
CA ARG A 105 11.39 -23.50 0.03
C ARG A 105 12.51 -22.86 -0.78
N GLN A 106 13.76 -22.98 -0.34
CA GLN A 106 14.93 -22.67 -1.18
C GLN A 106 14.98 -23.63 -2.40
N PRO A 107 15.41 -23.17 -3.58
CA PRO A 107 15.97 -21.84 -3.87
C PRO A 107 14.98 -20.76 -4.39
N SER A 108 13.77 -21.11 -4.84
CA SER A 108 12.91 -20.17 -5.59
C SER A 108 11.73 -19.56 -4.82
N GLY A 109 11.31 -20.11 -3.68
CA GLY A 109 10.04 -19.71 -3.05
C GLY A 109 10.10 -18.43 -2.19
N GLY A 110 11.30 -18.04 -1.74
CA GLY A 110 11.47 -16.97 -0.74
C GLY A 110 10.68 -17.22 0.54
N CYS A 111 10.80 -16.33 1.52
CA CYS A 111 9.94 -16.34 2.70
C CYS A 111 9.28 -14.97 2.90
N LYS A 112 8.21 -14.92 3.68
CA LYS A 112 7.53 -13.64 3.98
C LYS A 112 8.45 -12.61 4.63
N HIS A 113 9.45 -13.04 5.41
CA HIS A 113 10.38 -12.14 6.10
C HIS A 113 11.30 -11.41 5.11
N LEU A 114 11.84 -12.08 4.10
CA LEU A 114 12.61 -11.45 3.04
C LEU A 114 11.79 -10.39 2.29
N ARG A 115 10.54 -10.72 1.94
CA ARG A 115 9.61 -9.80 1.26
C ARG A 115 9.28 -8.58 2.14
N ARG A 116 9.01 -8.81 3.43
CA ARG A 116 8.75 -7.74 4.41
C ARG A 116 9.93 -6.77 4.52
N VAL A 117 11.15 -7.28 4.68
CA VAL A 117 12.36 -6.46 4.76
C VAL A 117 12.55 -5.62 3.50
N ASP A 118 12.38 -6.22 2.32
CA ASP A 118 12.49 -5.50 1.06
C ASP A 118 11.45 -4.36 0.93
N ILE A 119 10.20 -4.63 1.32
CA ILE A 119 9.13 -3.61 1.35
C ILE A 119 9.51 -2.45 2.27
N GLU A 120 10.02 -2.72 3.47
CA GLU A 120 10.35 -1.67 4.43
C GLU A 120 11.57 -0.85 4.04
N ILE A 121 12.58 -1.48 3.42
CA ILE A 121 13.72 -0.78 2.84
C ILE A 121 13.24 0.16 1.72
N ARG A 122 12.39 -0.34 0.81
CA ARG A 122 11.84 0.46 -0.30
C ARG A 122 10.97 1.62 0.19
N ARG A 123 10.17 1.41 1.24
CA ARG A 123 9.37 2.47 1.89
C ARG A 123 10.22 3.47 2.67
N GLY A 124 11.46 3.11 3.01
CA GLY A 124 12.32 3.96 3.81
C GLY A 124 11.97 3.98 5.30
N SER A 125 11.21 2.99 5.78
CA SER A 125 10.84 2.86 7.19
C SER A 125 12.03 2.38 8.04
N VAL A 126 12.89 1.55 7.45
CA VAL A 126 14.11 1.04 8.08
C VAL A 126 15.36 1.59 7.40
N PRO A 127 16.49 1.67 8.11
CA PRO A 127 17.76 2.05 7.49
C PRO A 127 18.10 1.10 6.34
N ARG A 128 18.62 1.65 5.26
CA ARG A 128 19.18 0.86 4.14
C ARG A 128 20.37 0.04 4.63
N PRO A 129 20.86 -0.95 3.86
CA PRO A 129 22.00 -1.78 4.26
C PRO A 129 23.29 -1.00 4.59
N ASP A 130 23.43 0.23 4.11
CA ASP A 130 24.50 1.18 4.44
C ASP A 130 24.35 1.85 5.83
N GLY A 131 23.21 1.61 6.50
CA GLY A 131 22.84 2.16 7.79
C GLY A 131 22.20 3.55 7.74
N ARG A 132 21.84 4.07 6.55
CA ARG A 132 21.18 5.37 6.41
C ARG A 132 19.70 5.21 6.07
N LEU A 133 18.86 6.01 6.71
CA LEU A 133 17.48 6.19 6.27
C LEU A 133 17.48 7.05 4.98
N PRO A 134 16.55 6.82 4.04
CA PRO A 134 16.39 7.73 2.94
C PRO A 134 16.05 9.12 3.49
N ALA A 135 16.68 10.12 2.92
CA ALA A 135 16.43 11.48 3.35
C ALA A 135 14.97 11.83 3.01
N ARG A 136 14.21 12.35 3.99
CA ARG A 136 12.79 12.76 3.84
C ARG A 136 12.60 13.97 2.91
N VAL A 137 13.57 14.24 2.03
CA VAL A 137 13.71 15.49 1.28
C VAL A 137 12.46 15.77 0.45
N GLY A 138 11.83 14.74 -0.12
CA GLY A 138 10.64 14.91 -0.94
C GLY A 138 9.41 15.40 -0.16
N VAL A 139 9.11 14.83 1.01
CA VAL A 139 7.88 15.18 1.77
C VAL A 139 8.04 16.53 2.47
N ALA A 140 9.23 16.82 2.99
CA ALA A 140 9.48 18.10 3.65
C ALA A 140 9.39 19.27 2.67
N GLU A 141 9.91 19.11 1.46
CA GLU A 141 9.88 20.14 0.42
C GLU A 141 8.46 20.35 -0.12
N GLN A 142 7.71 19.27 -0.38
CA GLN A 142 6.29 19.35 -0.75
C GLN A 142 5.45 20.07 0.31
N LEU A 143 5.69 19.78 1.59
CA LEU A 143 4.99 20.44 2.69
C LEU A 143 5.35 21.93 2.77
N ALA A 144 6.62 22.28 2.56
CA ALA A 144 7.07 23.67 2.55
C ALA A 144 6.39 24.46 1.41
N GLU A 145 6.32 23.90 0.21
CA GLU A 145 5.61 24.51 -0.92
C GLU A 145 4.11 24.70 -0.63
N ALA A 146 3.45 23.68 -0.07
CA ALA A 146 2.04 23.76 0.31
C ALA A 146 1.77 24.82 1.40
N VAL A 147 2.67 24.98 2.37
CA VAL A 147 2.57 26.03 3.39
C VAL A 147 2.67 27.42 2.75
N HIS A 148 3.62 27.62 1.83
CA HIS A 148 3.77 28.90 1.13
C HIS A 148 2.53 29.27 0.30
N ASP A 149 1.92 28.30 -0.37
CA ASP A 149 0.69 28.52 -1.12
C ASP A 149 -0.48 28.94 -0.20
N LEU A 150 -0.61 28.31 0.97
CA LEU A 150 -1.62 28.66 1.97
C LEU A 150 -1.38 30.06 2.54
N ASP A 151 -0.13 30.43 2.82
CA ASP A 151 0.20 31.78 3.31
C ASP A 151 -0.21 32.86 2.30
N ARG A 152 0.06 32.64 1.00
CA ARG A 152 -0.42 33.55 -0.06
C ARG A 152 -1.95 33.66 -0.05
N GLU A 153 -2.65 32.54 0.09
CA GLU A 153 -4.11 32.54 0.10
C GLU A 153 -4.68 33.24 1.36
N ILE A 154 -3.99 33.16 2.50
CA ILE A 154 -4.33 33.88 3.72
C ILE A 154 -4.17 35.39 3.51
N GLU A 155 -3.05 35.82 2.92
CA GLU A 155 -2.79 37.24 2.63
C GLU A 155 -3.85 37.84 1.69
N GLU A 156 -4.23 37.10 0.64
CA GLU A 156 -5.30 37.50 -0.28
C GLU A 156 -6.65 37.63 0.43
N ARG A 157 -7.01 36.64 1.26
CA ARG A 157 -8.24 36.70 2.06
C ARG A 157 -8.22 37.85 3.06
N GLU A 158 -7.06 38.17 3.63
CA GLU A 158 -6.87 39.31 4.53
C GLU A 158 -7.04 40.64 3.82
N ALA A 159 -6.47 40.79 2.62
CA ALA A 159 -6.68 41.97 1.80
C ALA A 159 -8.16 42.17 1.48
N LYS A 160 -8.84 41.10 1.03
CA LYS A 160 -10.28 41.16 0.73
C LYS A 160 -11.12 41.51 1.96
N ARG A 161 -10.79 40.97 3.14
CA ARG A 161 -11.46 41.34 4.40
C ARG A 161 -11.27 42.81 4.73
N ARG A 162 -10.06 43.37 4.55
CA ARG A 162 -9.78 44.80 4.77
C ARG A 162 -10.56 45.68 3.81
N GLU A 163 -10.65 45.31 2.53
CA GLU A 163 -11.46 46.03 1.54
C GLU A 163 -12.94 46.04 1.91
N LEU A 164 -13.51 44.87 2.25
CA LEU A 164 -14.90 44.76 2.67
C LEU A 164 -15.19 45.56 3.95
N GLN A 165 -14.29 45.51 4.93
CA GLN A 165 -14.42 46.28 6.17
C GLN A 165 -14.41 47.80 5.91
N THR A 166 -13.56 48.26 4.99
CA THR A 166 -13.52 49.66 4.57
C THR A 166 -14.83 50.05 3.87
N ALA A 167 -15.33 49.20 2.97
CA ALA A 167 -16.61 49.45 2.29
C ALA A 167 -17.79 49.52 3.28
N MET A 168 -17.81 48.65 4.29
CA MET A 168 -18.81 48.70 5.36
C MET A 168 -18.73 50.02 6.15
N GLN A 169 -17.54 50.46 6.53
CA GLN A 169 -17.34 51.71 7.27
C GLN A 169 -17.86 52.93 6.47
N VAL A 170 -17.59 52.97 5.17
CA VAL A 170 -18.10 54.03 4.29
C VAL A 170 -19.63 54.03 4.26
N LEU A 171 -20.26 52.85 4.14
CA LEU A 171 -21.73 52.75 4.13
C LEU A 171 -22.37 53.18 5.46
N GLU A 172 -21.73 52.89 6.60
CA GLU A 172 -22.16 53.38 7.91
C GLU A 172 -22.09 54.91 8.00
N GLU A 173 -21.03 55.53 7.48
CA GLU A 173 -20.88 56.98 7.46
C GLU A 173 -21.98 57.68 6.65
N TYR A 174 -22.36 57.14 5.49
CA TYR A 174 -23.47 57.68 4.68
C TYR A 174 -24.86 57.49 5.30
N SER A 175 -24.99 56.60 6.28
CA SER A 175 -26.26 56.29 6.93
C SER A 175 -26.51 57.11 8.21
N ASN A 176 -25.49 57.85 8.69
CA ASN A 176 -25.57 58.80 9.81
C ASN A 176 -25.80 60.24 9.34
#